data_AF-A0A7L4J1Y9-F1
#
_entry.id   AF-A0A7L4J1Y9-F1
#
_cell.length_a   1.000
_cell.length_b   1.000
_cell.length_c   1.000
_cell.angle_alpha   90.00
_cell.angle_beta   90.00
_cell.angle_gamma   90.00
#
_symmetry.space_group_name_H-M   'P 1'
#
loop_
_entity.id
_entity.type
_entity.pdbx_description
1 polymer ?
#
loop_
_entity_poly.entity_id
_entity_poly.type
_entity_poly.pdbx_seq_one_letter_code
_entity_poly.pdbx_strand_id
1 'polypeptide(L)'
;YPSGNLVIIITGERDQHSLIVQEDELRTTKIRALFQSDGRSTCYYRNGDEWINMSIQGGQYLDQAGNRVRRWIWPNLSPEPHVPLSPIFISLNCHVGVRILAQDKIFVSFLAMGRQAKFNMGTKVQVSTSSQLPPAAQLGEDELLLLAFRVRILQLFDRMRG
;
A
#
# COMPACT_ATOMS: atom_id res chain seq x y z
N TYR A 1 -17.01 -18.46 8.16
CA TYR A 1 -15.72 -18.25 7.48
C TYR A 1 -15.06 -19.62 7.36
N PRO A 2 -14.78 -20.18 6.17
CA PRO A 2 -14.13 -21.49 6.05
C PRO A 2 -12.63 -21.34 6.37
N SER A 3 -12.33 -21.06 7.64
CA SER A 3 -11.03 -21.05 8.36
C SER A 3 -9.74 -20.50 7.70
N GLY A 4 -9.75 -19.86 6.54
CA GLY A 4 -8.58 -19.31 5.84
C GLY A 4 -7.97 -18.02 6.42
N ASN A 5 -7.72 -17.98 7.74
CA ASN A 5 -6.98 -17.01 8.58
C ASN A 5 -7.09 -15.48 8.32
N LEU A 6 -7.90 -14.95 7.40
CA LEU A 6 -8.00 -13.49 7.18
C LEU A 6 -9.42 -12.94 7.26
N VAL A 7 -9.74 -12.21 8.32
CA VAL A 7 -11.02 -11.49 8.39
C VAL A 7 -10.92 -10.17 7.63
N ILE A 8 -11.97 -9.86 6.86
CA ILE A 8 -12.17 -8.55 6.22
C ILE A 8 -13.15 -7.78 7.09
N ILE A 9 -12.71 -6.65 7.61
CA ILE A 9 -13.51 -5.73 8.42
C ILE A 9 -13.70 -4.45 7.62
N ILE A 10 -14.94 -4.02 7.48
CA ILE A 10 -15.28 -2.75 6.87
C ILE A 10 -15.83 -1.87 7.99
N THR A 11 -15.18 -0.74 8.23
CA THR A 11 -15.63 0.26 9.18
C THR A 11 -15.98 1.55 8.44
N GLY A 12 -16.94 2.28 8.98
CA GLY A 12 -17.35 3.54 8.38
C GLY A 12 -17.95 4.49 9.41
N GLU A 13 -17.56 5.76 9.34
CA GLU A 13 -18.21 6.86 10.03
C GLU A 13 -18.42 8.01 9.04
N ARG A 14 -19.67 8.40 8.82
CA ARG A 14 -20.07 9.42 7.82
C ARG A 14 -19.50 9.07 6.44
N ASP A 15 -18.62 9.92 5.90
CA ASP A 15 -17.99 9.81 4.58
C ASP A 15 -16.60 9.13 4.62
N GLN A 16 -16.16 8.68 5.80
CA GLN A 16 -14.90 7.98 5.97
C GLN A 16 -15.15 6.48 6.12
N HIS A 17 -14.54 5.70 5.25
CA HIS A 17 -14.60 4.25 5.29
C HIS A 17 -13.21 3.66 5.27
N SER A 18 -13.02 2.56 6.00
CA SER A 18 -11.79 1.79 5.97
C SER A 18 -12.09 0.31 5.78
N LEU A 19 -11.26 -0.35 4.96
CA LEU A 19 -11.26 -1.79 4.81
C LEU A 19 -9.95 -2.33 5.40
N ILE A 20 -10.09 -3.17 6.41
CA ILE A 20 -9.00 -3.82 7.11
C ILE A 20 -9.03 -5.30 6.78
N VAL A 21 -7.91 -5.86 6.34
CA VAL A 21 -7.70 -7.30 6.26
C VAL A 21 -6.72 -7.67 7.35
N GLN A 22 -7.11 -8.54 8.27
CA GLN A 22 -6.25 -8.94 9.41
C GLN A 22 -6.29 -10.44 9.65
N GLU A 23 -5.25 -10.95 10.31
CA GLU A 23 -5.17 -12.34 10.73
C GLU A 23 -6.21 -12.64 11.81
N ASP A 24 -6.98 -13.70 11.60
CA ASP A 24 -8.00 -14.25 12.49
C ASP A 24 -7.37 -15.37 13.34
N GLU A 25 -6.38 -15.01 14.17
CA GLU A 25 -5.65 -15.93 15.04
C GLU A 25 -5.76 -15.48 16.51
N LEU A 26 -6.02 -16.43 17.43
CA LEU A 26 -6.29 -16.18 18.86
C LEU A 26 -5.22 -15.38 19.62
N ARG A 27 -3.97 -15.37 19.13
CA ARG A 27 -2.82 -14.78 19.84
C ARG A 27 -2.27 -13.53 19.18
N THR A 28 -2.53 -13.32 17.89
CA THR A 28 -1.94 -12.24 17.11
C THR A 28 -2.89 -11.78 16.01
N THR A 29 -3.35 -10.54 16.11
CA THR A 29 -4.12 -9.86 15.07
C THR A 29 -3.19 -9.00 14.24
N LYS A 30 -2.45 -9.61 13.29
CA LYS A 30 -1.61 -8.84 12.38
C LYS A 30 -2.44 -8.29 11.23
N ILE A 31 -2.36 -7.00 10.99
CA ILE A 31 -2.97 -6.38 9.80
C ILE A 31 -2.18 -6.83 8.57
N ARG A 32 -2.88 -7.30 7.55
CA ARG A 32 -2.32 -7.72 6.25
C ARG A 32 -2.61 -6.74 5.14
N ALA A 33 -3.67 -5.94 5.27
CA ALA A 33 -3.88 -4.77 4.45
C ALA A 33 -4.80 -3.76 5.14
N LEU A 34 -4.62 -2.48 4.80
CA LEU A 34 -5.44 -1.36 5.20
C LEU A 34 -5.72 -0.50 3.98
N PHE A 35 -6.98 -0.16 3.74
CA PHE A 35 -7.41 0.75 2.69
C PHE A 35 -8.33 1.79 3.30
N GLN A 36 -8.05 3.06 3.07
CA GLN A 36 -8.81 4.19 3.61
C GLN A 36 -9.45 4.99 2.48
N SER A 37 -10.63 5.55 2.72
CA SER A 37 -11.36 6.33 1.71
C SER A 37 -10.62 7.61 1.26
N ASP A 38 -9.67 8.10 2.06
CA ASP A 38 -8.77 9.20 1.72
C ASP A 38 -7.66 8.83 0.70
N GLY A 39 -7.65 7.58 0.23
CA GLY A 39 -6.71 7.08 -0.76
C GLY A 39 -5.40 6.53 -0.19
N ARG A 40 -5.19 6.57 1.13
CA ARG A 40 -4.08 5.85 1.76
C ARG A 40 -4.35 4.35 1.79
N SER A 41 -3.36 3.56 1.43
CA SER A 41 -3.48 2.11 1.43
C SER A 41 -2.13 1.44 1.62
N THR A 42 -2.09 0.39 2.43
CA THR A 42 -0.89 -0.42 2.65
C THR A 42 -1.24 -1.91 2.66
N CYS A 43 -0.34 -2.74 2.16
CA CYS A 43 -0.40 -4.19 2.26
C CYS A 43 0.91 -4.74 2.84
N TYR A 44 0.81 -5.82 3.61
CA TYR A 44 1.93 -6.43 4.31
C TYR A 44 2.14 -7.89 3.90
N TYR A 45 3.41 -8.28 3.81
CA TYR A 45 3.81 -9.68 3.80
C TYR A 45 3.43 -10.36 5.12
N ARG A 46 3.42 -11.70 5.15
CA ARG A 46 3.07 -12.46 6.36
C ARG A 46 4.05 -12.23 7.53
N ASN A 47 5.30 -11.90 7.23
CA ASN A 47 6.29 -11.55 8.25
C ASN A 47 6.05 -10.17 8.89
N GLY A 48 5.18 -9.34 8.30
CA GLY A 48 4.86 -7.99 8.76
C GLY A 48 5.55 -6.88 7.96
N ASP A 49 6.45 -7.23 7.03
CA ASP A 49 7.12 -6.24 6.21
C ASP A 49 6.16 -5.63 5.18
N GLU A 50 6.40 -4.36 4.85
CA GLU A 50 5.58 -3.66 3.87
C GLU A 50 5.79 -4.25 2.47
N TRP A 51 4.68 -4.55 1.81
CA TRP A 51 4.66 -5.03 0.44
C TRP A 51 4.27 -3.91 -0.52
N ILE A 52 3.22 -3.17 -0.17
CA ILE A 52 2.72 -2.07 -0.98
C ILE A 52 2.38 -0.90 -0.06
N ASN A 53 2.77 0.31 -0.45
CA ASN A 53 2.34 1.58 0.13
C ASN A 53 1.78 2.46 -0.98
N MET A 54 0.61 3.05 -0.77
CA MET A 54 -0.05 3.91 -1.75
C MET A 54 -0.75 5.09 -1.07
N SER A 55 -0.82 6.19 -1.81
CA SER A 55 -1.59 7.38 -1.47
C SER A 55 -2.30 7.92 -2.71
N ILE A 56 -2.98 9.06 -2.56
CA ILE A 56 -3.56 9.78 -3.70
C ILE A 56 -2.52 10.21 -4.72
N GLN A 57 -1.22 10.24 -4.38
CA GLN A 57 -0.12 10.64 -5.26
C GLN A 57 0.38 9.52 -6.16
N GLY A 58 0.38 8.29 -5.64
CA GLY A 58 0.98 7.16 -6.31
C GLY A 58 1.20 6.01 -5.35
N GLY A 59 2.22 5.21 -5.61
CA GLY A 59 2.58 4.14 -4.70
C GLY A 59 3.92 3.50 -5.03
N GLN A 60 4.28 2.53 -4.19
CA GLN A 60 5.48 1.72 -4.32
C GLN A 60 5.20 0.26 -3.98
N TYR A 61 5.96 -0.61 -4.65
CA TYR A 61 6.00 -2.04 -4.42
C TYR A 61 7.38 -2.40 -3.89
N LEU A 62 7.40 -3.10 -2.75
CA LEU A 62 8.59 -3.55 -2.06
C LEU A 62 8.71 -5.08 -2.14
N ASP A 63 9.93 -5.60 -2.25
CA ASP A 63 10.21 -7.03 -2.05
C ASP A 63 10.27 -7.38 -0.55
N GLN A 64 10.43 -8.66 -0.21
CA GLN A 64 10.51 -9.12 1.18
C GLN A 64 11.78 -8.65 1.92
N ALA A 65 12.78 -8.13 1.21
CA ALA A 65 13.96 -7.51 1.80
C ALA A 65 13.80 -6.00 2.00
N GLY A 66 12.62 -5.45 1.64
CA GLY A 66 12.31 -4.02 1.72
C GLY A 66 12.93 -3.20 0.57
N ASN A 67 13.43 -3.83 -0.49
CA ASN A 67 13.91 -3.10 -1.65
C ASN A 67 12.74 -2.68 -2.54
N ARG A 68 12.83 -1.47 -3.09
CA ARG A 68 11.82 -0.93 -4.01
C ARG A 68 11.95 -1.55 -5.39
N VAL A 69 11.00 -2.43 -5.73
CA VAL A 69 10.89 -3.08 -7.04
C VAL A 69 10.21 -2.18 -8.05
N ARG A 70 9.20 -1.41 -7.61
CA ARG A 70 8.43 -0.51 -8.50
C ARG A 70 7.98 0.73 -7.74
N ARG A 71 7.90 1.85 -8.46
CA ARG A 71 7.24 3.09 -8.03
C ARG A 71 6.36 3.59 -9.18
N TRP A 72 5.22 4.19 -8.85
CA TRP A 72 4.37 4.85 -9.83
C TRP A 72 3.72 6.10 -9.24
N ILE A 73 3.30 6.99 -10.14
CA ILE A 73 2.52 8.19 -9.86
C ILE A 73 1.20 8.04 -10.62
N TRP A 74 0.10 8.50 -10.04
CA TRP A 74 -1.18 8.44 -10.74
C TRP A 74 -1.23 9.50 -11.86
N PRO A 75 -1.74 9.16 -13.06
CA PRO A 75 -1.74 10.09 -14.21
C PRO A 75 -2.48 11.40 -13.97
N ASN A 76 -3.45 11.42 -13.03
CA ASN A 76 -4.30 12.58 -12.76
C ASN A 76 -3.58 13.73 -12.04
N LEU A 77 -2.32 13.53 -11.65
CA LEU A 77 -1.58 14.46 -10.79
C LEU A 77 -0.37 15.11 -11.42
N SER A 78 -0.04 14.75 -12.65
CA SER A 78 1.05 15.41 -13.34
C SER A 78 0.73 15.60 -14.83
N PRO A 79 1.08 16.78 -15.38
CA PRO A 79 0.86 17.11 -16.78
C PRO A 79 1.83 16.37 -17.72
N GLU A 80 2.82 15.66 -17.19
CA GLU A 80 3.83 14.97 -17.99
C GLU A 80 3.34 13.60 -18.50
N PRO A 81 3.83 13.14 -19.66
CA PRO A 81 3.59 11.79 -20.15
C PRO A 81 4.10 10.76 -19.15
N HIS A 82 3.18 10.06 -18.48
CA HIS A 82 3.54 8.98 -17.56
C HIS A 82 3.46 7.62 -18.21
N VAL A 83 4.41 6.76 -17.85
CA VAL A 83 4.31 5.34 -18.14
C VAL A 83 3.08 4.78 -17.41
N PRO A 84 2.10 4.21 -18.12
CA PRO A 84 0.93 3.63 -17.49
C PRO A 84 1.34 2.57 -16.47
N LEU A 85 0.67 2.54 -15.33
CA LEU A 85 0.88 1.48 -14.35
C LEU A 85 0.52 0.14 -14.98
N SER A 86 1.51 -0.74 -15.12
CA SER A 86 1.25 -2.15 -15.39
C SER A 86 0.49 -2.75 -14.19
N PRO A 87 -0.67 -3.41 -14.41
CA PRO A 87 -1.47 -3.99 -13.35
C PRO A 87 -0.67 -4.73 -12.28
N ILE A 88 -0.94 -4.45 -11.01
CA ILE A 88 -0.34 -5.15 -9.88
C ILE A 88 -1.39 -6.07 -9.28
N PHE A 89 -1.00 -7.33 -9.07
CA PHE A 89 -1.82 -8.35 -8.42
C PHE A 89 -1.03 -8.94 -7.27
N ILE A 90 -1.57 -8.88 -6.07
CA ILE A 90 -0.99 -9.55 -4.91
C ILE A 90 -2.03 -10.45 -4.25
N SER A 91 -1.55 -11.56 -3.71
CA SER A 91 -2.37 -12.56 -3.03
C SER A 91 -2.03 -12.53 -1.55
N LEU A 92 -2.95 -12.07 -0.69
CA LEU A 92 -2.75 -12.04 0.76
C LEU A 92 -2.82 -13.46 1.34
N ASN A 93 -3.68 -14.30 0.76
CA ASN A 93 -3.72 -15.76 0.91
C ASN A 93 -4.46 -16.40 -0.28
N CYS A 94 -4.76 -17.71 -0.23
CA CYS A 94 -5.47 -18.41 -1.30
C CYS A 94 -6.91 -17.91 -1.58
N HIS A 95 -7.51 -17.13 -0.68
CA HIS A 95 -8.89 -16.63 -0.81
C HIS A 95 -8.98 -15.11 -1.01
N VAL A 96 -8.02 -14.33 -0.51
CA VAL A 96 -8.02 -12.87 -0.49
C VAL A 96 -6.87 -12.34 -1.34
N GLY A 97 -7.20 -11.47 -2.31
CA GLY A 97 -6.22 -10.82 -3.16
C GLY A 97 -6.56 -9.36 -3.45
N VAL A 98 -5.53 -8.59 -3.81
CA VAL A 98 -5.62 -7.16 -4.14
C VAL A 98 -5.20 -6.96 -5.59
N ARG A 99 -5.97 -6.15 -6.32
CA ARG A 99 -5.68 -5.74 -7.70
C ARG A 99 -5.59 -4.23 -7.78
N ILE A 100 -4.51 -3.71 -8.35
CA ILE A 100 -4.27 -2.28 -8.53
C ILE A 100 -4.11 -2.01 -10.02
N LEU A 101 -5.06 -1.28 -10.59
CA LEU A 101 -5.10 -0.97 -12.03
C LEU A 101 -4.96 0.52 -12.30
N ALA A 102 -5.62 1.34 -11.48
CA ALA A 102 -5.59 2.80 -11.53
C ALA A 102 -6.00 3.35 -10.15
N GLN A 103 -5.89 4.67 -9.96
CA GLN A 103 -6.23 5.36 -8.71
C GLN A 103 -7.66 5.03 -8.22
N ASP A 104 -8.62 4.94 -9.15
CA ASP A 104 -10.05 4.66 -8.90
C ASP A 104 -10.43 3.17 -9.09
N LYS A 105 -9.43 2.32 -9.36
CA LYS A 105 -9.60 0.89 -9.69
C LYS A 105 -8.65 0.05 -8.84
N ILE A 106 -8.88 0.07 -7.53
CA ILE A 106 -8.16 -0.73 -6.54
C ILE A 106 -9.16 -1.70 -5.93
N PHE A 107 -8.98 -3.00 -6.16
CA PHE A 107 -9.96 -4.00 -5.75
C PHE A 107 -9.39 -4.97 -4.73
N VAL A 108 -10.09 -5.11 -3.59
CA VAL A 108 -9.90 -6.23 -2.67
C VAL A 108 -10.95 -7.28 -3.01
N SER A 109 -10.51 -8.51 -3.27
CA SER A 109 -11.41 -9.61 -3.63
C SER A 109 -11.27 -10.78 -2.67
N PHE A 110 -12.41 -11.36 -2.30
CA PHE A 110 -12.51 -12.61 -1.55
C PHE A 110 -13.20 -13.67 -2.43
N LEU A 111 -12.54 -14.80 -2.65
CA LEU A 111 -13.01 -15.93 -3.45
C LEU A 111 -13.05 -17.18 -2.58
N ALA A 112 -14.22 -17.80 -2.43
CA ALA A 112 -14.36 -19.08 -1.74
C ALA A 112 -15.57 -19.84 -2.30
N MET A 113 -15.46 -21.17 -2.40
CA MET A 113 -16.56 -22.06 -2.83
C MET A 113 -17.21 -21.63 -4.16
N GLY A 114 -16.41 -21.17 -5.13
CA GLY A 114 -16.89 -20.69 -6.43
C GLY A 114 -17.62 -19.35 -6.40
N ARG A 115 -17.67 -18.66 -5.25
CA ARG A 115 -18.30 -17.34 -5.09
C ARG A 115 -17.26 -16.27 -4.84
N GLN A 116 -17.46 -15.09 -5.40
CA GLN A 116 -16.55 -13.96 -5.27
C GLN A 116 -17.25 -12.70 -4.75
N ALA A 117 -16.66 -12.07 -3.75
CA ALA A 117 -16.94 -10.69 -3.35
C ALA A 117 -15.80 -9.78 -3.81
N LYS A 118 -16.11 -8.56 -4.24
CA LYS A 118 -15.13 -7.54 -4.64
C LYS A 118 -15.51 -6.20 -4.02
N PHE A 119 -14.53 -5.53 -3.43
CA PHE A 119 -14.66 -4.20 -2.86
C PHE A 119 -13.75 -3.26 -3.65
N ASN A 120 -14.31 -2.20 -4.23
CA ASN A 120 -13.50 -1.15 -4.84
C ASN A 120 -13.10 -0.15 -3.75
N MET A 121 -11.80 -0.02 -3.52
CA MET A 121 -11.18 0.90 -2.58
C MET A 121 -10.41 2.02 -3.30
N GLY A 122 -10.57 2.13 -4.62
CA GLY A 122 -9.99 3.23 -5.39
C GLY A 122 -10.77 4.52 -5.19
N THR A 123 -10.07 5.62 -4.93
CA THR A 123 -10.65 6.95 -4.77
C THR A 123 -10.11 7.88 -5.85
N LYS A 124 -11.01 8.49 -6.64
CA LYS A 124 -10.62 9.56 -7.55
C LYS A 124 -10.66 10.90 -6.82
N VAL A 125 -9.53 11.32 -6.28
CA VAL A 125 -9.39 12.68 -5.75
C VAL A 125 -8.99 13.58 -6.91
N GLN A 126 -9.90 14.45 -7.35
CA GLN A 126 -9.54 15.62 -8.16
C GLN A 126 -8.91 16.62 -7.22
N VAL A 127 -7.62 16.92 -7.41
CA VAL A 127 -6.98 18.00 -6.68
C VAL A 127 -7.59 19.29 -7.21
N SER A 128 -8.46 19.92 -6.41
CA SER A 128 -8.88 21.28 -6.70
C SER A 128 -7.63 22.15 -6.67
N THR A 129 -7.36 22.86 -7.77
CA THR A 129 -6.19 23.70 -8.02
C THR A 129 -5.93 24.78 -6.94
N SER A 130 -6.81 24.89 -5.94
CA SER A 130 -6.72 25.80 -4.79
C SER A 130 -5.85 25.30 -3.64
N SER A 131 -5.50 24.02 -3.60
CA SER A 131 -4.49 23.49 -2.66
C SER A 131 -3.31 22.97 -3.48
N GLN A 132 -2.26 23.78 -3.57
CA GLN A 132 -0.95 23.27 -3.97
C GLN A 132 -0.60 22.11 -3.04
N LEU A 133 -0.79 20.88 -3.52
CA LEU A 133 -0.16 19.73 -2.91
C LEU A 133 1.35 19.97 -3.01
N PRO A 134 2.12 19.68 -1.94
CA PRO A 134 3.55 19.79 -2.01
C PRO A 134 4.06 18.97 -3.20
N PRO A 135 5.09 19.43 -3.91
CA PRO A 135 5.67 18.75 -5.07
C PRO A 135 5.90 17.27 -4.76
N ALA A 136 5.79 16.41 -5.77
CA ALA A 136 6.13 14.99 -5.68
C ALA A 136 7.42 14.83 -4.86
N ALA A 137 7.30 14.21 -3.68
CA ALA A 137 8.23 14.26 -2.56
C ALA A 137 9.68 14.62 -2.96
N GLN A 138 10.01 15.91 -2.83
CA GLN A 138 11.37 16.24 -2.42
C GLN A 138 11.53 15.55 -1.07
N LEU A 139 12.50 14.63 -0.98
CA LEU A 139 12.74 13.85 0.23
C LEU A 139 12.82 14.85 1.40
N GLY A 140 11.88 14.76 2.33
CA GLY A 140 11.78 15.72 3.44
C GLY A 140 13.06 15.72 4.26
N GLU A 141 13.35 16.81 4.99
CA GLU A 141 14.57 16.89 5.82
C GLU A 141 14.72 15.67 6.74
N ASP A 142 13.63 15.20 7.33
CA ASP A 142 13.60 14.00 8.17
C ASP A 142 13.92 12.71 7.39
N GLU A 143 13.44 12.57 6.16
CA GLU A 143 13.72 11.42 5.31
C GLU A 143 15.17 11.43 4.79
N LEU A 144 15.72 12.62 4.52
CA LEU A 144 17.15 12.82 4.23
C LEU A 144 18.01 12.48 5.44
N LEU A 145 17.58 12.90 6.64
CA LEU A 145 18.25 12.57 7.90
C LEU A 145 18.24 11.06 8.15
N LEU A 146 17.11 10.40 7.95
CA LEU A 146 17.01 8.94 8.06
C LEU A 146 17.91 8.23 7.05
N LEU A 147 18.00 8.73 5.82
CA LEU A 147 18.92 8.19 4.81
C LEU A 147 20.38 8.39 5.23
N ALA A 148 20.74 9.57 5.73
CA ALA A 148 22.08 9.88 6.23
C ALA A 148 22.46 8.99 7.42
N PHE A 149 21.54 8.79 8.37
CA PHE A 149 21.74 7.88 9.49
C PHE A 149 21.93 6.44 9.01
N ARG A 150 21.12 5.97 8.06
CA ARG A 150 21.25 4.62 7.49
C ARG A 150 22.63 4.42 6.86
N VAL A 151 23.09 5.37 6.06
CA VAL A 151 24.44 5.32 5.44
C VAL A 151 25.53 5.28 6.51
N ARG A 152 25.42 6.12 7.54
CA ARG A 152 26.41 6.16 8.63
C ARG A 152 26.47 4.86 9.41
N ILE A 153 25.34 4.23 9.69
CA ILE A 153 25.26 2.94 10.36
C ILE A 153 25.95 1.85 9.52
N LEU A 154 25.67 1.78 8.21
CA LEU A 154 26.31 0.80 7.33
C LEU A 154 27.83 0.99 7.27
N GLN A 155 28.31 2.24 7.19
CA GLN A 155 29.74 2.54 7.23
C GLN A 155 30.40 2.12 8.54
N LEU A 156 29.72 2.26 9.68
CA LEU A 156 30.22 1.80 10.97
C LEU A 156 30.33 0.27 10.98
N PHE A 157 29.35 -0.45 10.43
CA PHE A 157 29.43 -1.91 10.30
C PHE A 157 30.58 -2.36 9.41
N ASP A 158 30.83 -1.69 8.29
CA ASP A 158 31.96 -2.00 7.42
C ASP A 158 33.30 -1.76 8.13
N ARG A 159 33.41 -0.68 8.92
CA ARG A 159 34.62 -0.40 9.72
C ARG A 159 34.88 -1.41 10.83
N MET A 160 33.86 -2.08 11.36
CA MET A 160 34.02 -3.13 12.37
C MET A 160 34.37 -4.50 11.76
N ARG A 161 34.21 -4.67 10.44
CA ARG A 161 34.55 -5.90 9.71
C ARG A 161 35.95 -5.88 9.11
N GLY A 162 36.67 -4.77 9.24
CA GLY A 162 38.08 -4.59 8.86
C GLY A 162 39.02 -4.65 10.05
#